data_AF-A0A166PAL6-F1
#
_entry.id   AF-A0A166PAL6-F1
#
_cell.length_a   1.000
_cell.length_b   1.000
_cell.length_c   1.000
_cell.angle_alpha   90.00
_cell.angle_beta   90.00
_cell.angle_gamma   90.00
#
_symmetry.space_group_name_H-M   'P 1'
#
loop_
_entity.id
_entity.type
_entity.pdbx_description
1 polymer ?
#
loop_
_entity_poly.entity_id
_entity_poly.type
_entity_poly.pdbx_seq_one_letter_code
_entity_poly.pdbx_strand_id
1 'polypeptide(L)'
;MAEVNLDDVQSWIDQGRLDATKRITPRELILSGLVKGRVEGVKILARGSELLKQPIDVLVSRASAEAIAAIEAAGGKIVTRYYTRLAIMRLVKNQSVNTDKPLPLGKDKIEAAVKAGLGRAHFRLPDPTSRDDFEYYRDPAHRGYMSYMVARGQSPSLYFKVPGEQKITSEAKTTKKEEEETLW
;
A
#
# COMPACT_ATOMS: atom_id res chain seq x y z
N MET A 1 15.98 -4.19 1.46
CA MET A 1 15.05 -3.74 0.40
C MET A 1 15.86 -3.10 -0.71
N ALA A 2 15.45 -3.21 -1.97
CA ALA A 2 16.12 -2.48 -3.06
C ALA A 2 15.49 -1.10 -3.23
N GLU A 3 16.31 -0.09 -3.36
CA GLU A 3 15.89 1.30 -3.55
C GLU A 3 15.99 1.66 -5.03
N VAL A 4 14.94 2.27 -5.55
CA VAL A 4 14.84 2.69 -6.95
C VAL A 4 14.38 4.13 -6.97
N ASN A 5 15.12 4.99 -7.66
CA ASN A 5 14.75 6.39 -7.80
C ASN A 5 13.95 6.62 -9.08
N LEU A 6 13.16 7.69 -9.11
CA LEU A 6 12.39 8.08 -10.29
C LEU A 6 13.29 8.45 -11.48
N ASP A 7 14.45 9.07 -11.22
CA ASP A 7 15.49 9.33 -12.25
C ASP A 7 15.93 8.09 -13.01
N ASP A 8 16.19 7.03 -12.24
CA ASP A 8 16.69 5.77 -12.79
C ASP A 8 15.57 5.08 -13.59
N VAL A 9 14.32 5.22 -13.15
CA VAL A 9 13.15 4.70 -13.91
C VAL A 9 12.99 5.47 -15.22
N GLN A 10 13.04 6.79 -15.20
CA GLN A 10 12.89 7.62 -16.40
C GLN A 10 14.00 7.33 -17.41
N SER A 11 15.26 7.29 -16.97
CA SER A 11 16.38 6.98 -17.85
C SER A 11 16.29 5.59 -18.48
N TRP A 12 15.70 4.60 -17.79
CA TRP A 12 15.44 3.26 -18.36
C TRP A 12 14.30 3.25 -19.38
N ILE A 13 13.30 4.10 -19.20
CA ILE A 13 12.21 4.30 -20.18
C ILE A 13 12.78 4.97 -21.43
N ASP A 14 13.59 6.01 -21.27
CA ASP A 14 14.21 6.74 -22.38
C ASP A 14 15.16 5.84 -23.20
N GLN A 15 15.86 4.91 -22.53
CA GLN A 15 16.68 3.88 -23.19
C GLN A 15 15.84 2.78 -23.87
N GLY A 16 14.51 2.78 -23.72
CA GLY A 16 13.63 1.73 -24.26
C GLY A 16 13.75 0.38 -23.56
N ARG A 17 14.40 0.32 -22.39
CA ARG A 17 14.58 -0.92 -21.60
C ARG A 17 13.36 -1.23 -20.73
N LEU A 18 12.57 -0.21 -20.43
CA LEU A 18 11.36 -0.30 -19.64
C LEU A 18 10.20 0.31 -20.41
N ASP A 19 9.10 -0.42 -20.49
CA ASP A 19 7.94 -0.04 -21.27
C ASP A 19 6.91 0.64 -20.36
N ALA A 20 6.77 1.97 -20.50
CA ALA A 20 5.86 2.78 -19.70
C ALA A 20 4.37 2.49 -19.99
N THR A 21 4.06 1.85 -21.12
CA THR A 21 2.67 1.48 -21.47
C THR A 21 2.16 0.28 -20.66
N LYS A 22 3.10 -0.53 -20.15
CA LYS A 22 2.80 -1.69 -19.33
C LYS A 22 2.96 -1.36 -17.86
N ARG A 23 2.27 -2.16 -17.04
CA ARG A 23 2.38 -2.05 -15.60
C ARG A 23 3.79 -2.44 -15.14
N ILE A 24 4.48 -1.51 -14.50
CA ILE A 24 5.83 -1.71 -13.97
C ILE A 24 5.73 -2.46 -12.66
N THR A 25 6.22 -3.71 -12.66
CA THR A 25 6.18 -4.62 -11.49
C THR A 25 7.61 -4.97 -11.06
N PRO A 26 7.84 -5.56 -9.86
CA PRO A 26 9.18 -5.93 -9.43
C PRO A 26 9.87 -6.90 -10.39
N ARG A 27 9.08 -7.71 -11.11
CA ARG A 27 9.57 -8.57 -12.18
C ARG A 27 10.18 -7.76 -13.32
N GLU A 28 9.46 -6.77 -13.85
CA GLU A 28 9.94 -5.95 -14.97
C GLU A 28 11.15 -5.10 -14.56
N LEU A 29 11.18 -4.62 -13.32
CA LEU A 29 12.34 -3.89 -12.79
C LEU A 29 13.60 -4.76 -12.69
N ILE A 30 13.44 -6.05 -12.42
CA ILE A 30 14.57 -7.01 -12.38
C ILE A 30 14.97 -7.44 -13.80
N LEU A 31 14.00 -7.71 -14.67
CA LEU A 31 14.26 -8.12 -16.06
C LEU A 31 14.90 -7.00 -16.88
N SER A 32 14.46 -5.76 -16.69
CA SER A 32 15.08 -4.57 -17.29
C SER A 32 16.49 -4.31 -16.73
N GLY A 33 16.91 -5.00 -15.67
CA GLY A 33 18.23 -4.88 -15.07
C GLY A 33 18.45 -3.61 -14.23
N LEU A 34 17.36 -2.85 -13.97
CA LEU A 34 17.39 -1.71 -13.06
C LEU A 34 17.68 -2.17 -11.62
N VAL A 35 16.99 -3.23 -11.19
CA VAL A 35 17.22 -3.86 -9.90
C VAL A 35 17.98 -5.17 -10.10
N LYS A 36 19.19 -5.25 -9.53
CA LYS A 36 20.03 -6.45 -9.64
C LYS A 36 19.95 -7.31 -8.37
N GLY A 37 19.99 -8.63 -8.56
CA GLY A 37 20.17 -9.59 -7.47
C GLY A 37 18.87 -10.08 -6.81
N ARG A 38 19.05 -10.72 -5.66
CA ARG A 38 17.98 -11.42 -4.94
C ARG A 38 17.35 -10.51 -3.89
N VAL A 39 16.44 -9.66 -4.33
CA VAL A 39 15.79 -8.64 -3.49
C VAL A 39 14.55 -9.16 -2.78
N GLU A 40 14.29 -8.63 -1.59
CA GLU A 40 13.09 -8.95 -0.81
C GLU A 40 11.86 -8.14 -1.25
N GLY A 41 12.11 -6.89 -1.67
CA GLY A 41 11.11 -5.93 -2.11
C GLY A 41 11.76 -4.72 -2.75
N VAL A 42 10.95 -3.92 -3.45
CA VAL A 42 11.39 -2.70 -4.13
C VAL A 42 10.71 -1.51 -3.48
N LYS A 43 11.51 -0.50 -3.09
CA LYS A 43 11.05 0.78 -2.55
C LYS A 43 11.36 1.88 -3.56
N ILE A 44 10.34 2.64 -3.94
CA ILE A 44 10.52 3.81 -4.80
C ILE A 44 10.80 5.05 -3.97
N LEU A 45 11.78 5.83 -4.41
CA LEU A 45 12.20 7.09 -3.84
C LEU A 45 12.03 8.23 -4.86
N ALA A 46 11.82 9.44 -4.37
CA ALA A 46 11.41 10.59 -5.17
C ALA A 46 12.56 11.38 -5.82
N ARG A 47 13.80 10.86 -5.80
CA ARG A 47 14.94 11.59 -6.36
C ARG A 47 14.71 11.84 -7.85
N GLY A 48 14.79 13.14 -8.18
CA GLY A 48 14.48 13.78 -9.47
C GLY A 48 13.10 13.44 -10.05
N SER A 49 12.10 13.50 -9.17
CA SER A 49 10.68 13.57 -9.52
C SER A 49 10.34 14.55 -10.65
N GLU A 50 11.10 15.63 -10.80
CA GLU A 50 10.92 16.66 -11.84
C GLU A 50 11.18 16.14 -13.27
N LEU A 51 11.95 15.07 -13.43
CA LEU A 51 12.33 14.50 -14.72
C LEU A 51 11.26 13.57 -15.29
N LEU A 52 10.25 13.22 -14.49
CA LEU A 52 9.21 12.26 -14.84
C LEU A 52 8.20 12.91 -15.80
N LYS A 53 8.27 12.52 -17.08
CA LYS A 53 7.47 13.15 -18.15
C LYS A 53 6.22 12.37 -18.53
N GLN A 54 6.24 11.07 -18.28
CA GLN A 54 5.22 10.13 -18.76
C GLN A 54 4.37 9.63 -17.60
N PRO A 55 3.07 9.36 -17.81
CA PRO A 55 2.25 8.67 -16.83
C PRO A 55 2.69 7.21 -16.73
N ILE A 56 2.91 6.71 -15.52
CA ILE A 56 3.37 5.34 -15.26
C ILE A 56 2.41 4.63 -14.30
N ASP A 57 2.03 3.38 -14.60
CA ASP A 57 1.37 2.48 -13.64
C ASP A 57 2.42 1.59 -12.96
N VAL A 58 2.59 1.78 -11.66
CA VAL A 58 3.62 1.13 -10.86
C VAL A 58 3.00 0.29 -9.75
N LEU A 59 3.43 -0.97 -9.66
CA LEU A 59 3.08 -1.87 -8.57
C LEU A 59 4.37 -2.33 -7.90
N VAL A 60 4.62 -1.87 -6.68
CA VAL A 60 5.87 -2.11 -5.93
C VAL A 60 5.61 -2.49 -4.47
N SER A 61 6.66 -2.81 -3.73
CA SER A 61 6.53 -3.16 -2.31
C SER A 61 6.24 -1.93 -1.44
N ARG A 62 7.05 -0.87 -1.58
CA ARG A 62 6.89 0.37 -0.81
C ARG A 62 7.20 1.58 -1.69
N ALA A 63 6.76 2.75 -1.26
CA ALA A 63 7.12 4.02 -1.89
C ALA A 63 7.22 5.11 -0.84
N SER A 64 8.06 6.12 -1.09
CA SER A 64 8.07 7.35 -0.28
C SER A 64 6.83 8.20 -0.59
N ALA A 65 6.38 8.99 0.39
CA ALA A 65 5.22 9.88 0.21
C ALA A 65 5.44 10.87 -0.94
N GLU A 66 6.65 11.43 -1.04
CA GLU A 66 7.06 12.32 -2.12
C GLU A 66 7.02 11.61 -3.50
N ALA A 67 7.40 10.33 -3.56
CA ALA A 67 7.38 9.59 -4.82
C ALA A 67 5.95 9.29 -5.27
N ILE A 68 5.07 8.97 -4.33
CA ILE A 68 3.64 8.78 -4.60
C ILE A 68 3.06 10.08 -5.17
N ALA A 69 3.32 11.22 -4.51
CA ALA A 69 2.85 12.51 -4.96
C ALA A 69 3.37 12.87 -6.36
N ALA A 70 4.66 12.62 -6.64
CA ALA A 70 5.25 12.88 -7.95
C ALA A 70 4.63 12.01 -9.06
N ILE A 71 4.44 10.71 -8.81
CA ILE A 71 3.84 9.78 -9.79
C ILE A 71 2.38 10.17 -10.06
N GLU A 72 1.62 10.52 -9.02
CA GLU A 72 0.22 10.96 -9.16
C GLU A 72 0.12 12.31 -9.87
N ALA A 73 1.04 13.25 -9.59
CA ALA A 73 1.12 14.54 -10.28
C ALA A 73 1.42 14.38 -11.78
N ALA A 74 2.23 13.39 -12.15
CA ALA A 74 2.48 13.00 -13.54
C ALA A 74 1.29 12.25 -14.20
N GLY A 75 0.18 12.05 -13.48
CA GLY A 75 -1.00 11.31 -13.97
C GLY A 75 -0.81 9.78 -13.98
N GLY A 76 0.21 9.28 -13.28
CA GLY A 76 0.44 7.86 -13.08
C GLY A 76 -0.43 7.25 -11.98
N LYS A 77 -0.26 5.95 -11.78
CA LYS A 77 -0.93 5.19 -10.72
C LYS A 77 0.11 4.41 -9.94
N ILE A 78 0.02 4.43 -8.61
CA ILE A 78 0.88 3.61 -7.75
C ILE A 78 0.04 2.74 -6.83
N VAL A 79 0.44 1.47 -6.72
CA VAL A 79 -0.13 0.50 -5.77
C VAL A 79 1.01 -0.17 -5.02
N THR A 80 0.95 -0.15 -3.70
CA THR A 80 1.90 -0.90 -2.86
C THR A 80 1.33 -2.26 -2.49
N ARG A 81 2.12 -3.31 -2.73
CA ARG A 81 1.75 -4.71 -2.48
C ARG A 81 2.81 -5.45 -1.68
N TYR A 82 2.36 -6.32 -0.78
CA TYR A 82 3.26 -7.19 -0.05
C TYR A 82 3.99 -8.18 -0.96
N TYR A 83 5.29 -8.28 -0.77
CA TYR A 83 6.15 -9.23 -1.44
C TYR A 83 7.15 -9.83 -0.46
N THR A 84 7.59 -11.04 -0.77
CA THR A 84 8.74 -11.68 -0.13
C THR A 84 9.79 -11.97 -1.18
N ARG A 85 11.03 -12.18 -0.71
CA ARG A 85 12.15 -12.57 -1.56
C ARG A 85 11.82 -13.77 -2.47
N LEU A 86 11.17 -14.80 -1.93
CA LEU A 86 10.77 -15.99 -2.68
C LEU A 86 9.66 -15.70 -3.71
N ALA A 87 8.70 -14.84 -3.35
CA ALA A 87 7.63 -14.45 -4.26
C ALA A 87 8.18 -13.72 -5.49
N ILE A 88 9.12 -12.79 -5.30
CA ILE A 88 9.77 -12.06 -6.40
C ILE A 88 10.56 -13.01 -7.29
N MET A 89 11.34 -13.94 -6.71
CA MET A 89 12.05 -14.95 -7.51
C MET A 89 11.10 -15.79 -8.37
N ARG A 90 9.95 -16.18 -7.82
CA ARG A 90 8.94 -16.96 -8.56
C ARG A 90 8.28 -16.14 -9.67
N LEU A 91 8.08 -14.84 -9.46
CA LEU A 91 7.56 -13.93 -10.49
C LEU A 91 8.53 -13.83 -11.67
N VAL A 92 9.83 -13.65 -11.39
CA VAL A 92 10.87 -13.60 -12.43
C VAL A 92 10.96 -14.92 -13.20
N LYS A 93 10.80 -16.05 -12.51
CA LYS A 93 10.78 -17.39 -13.13
C LYS A 93 9.46 -17.75 -13.84
N ASN A 94 8.49 -16.85 -13.95
CA ASN A 94 7.15 -17.11 -14.51
C ASN A 94 6.34 -18.20 -13.77
N GLN A 95 6.68 -18.53 -12.52
CA GLN A 95 5.97 -19.56 -11.75
C GLN A 95 4.77 -19.00 -10.96
N SER A 96 4.76 -17.69 -10.74
CA SER A 96 3.66 -16.95 -10.14
C SER A 96 3.20 -15.82 -11.06
N VAL A 97 1.95 -15.42 -10.92
CA VAL A 97 1.34 -14.29 -11.64
C VAL A 97 1.21 -13.12 -10.69
N ASN A 98 1.43 -11.90 -11.20
CA ASN A 98 1.25 -10.71 -10.40
C ASN A 98 -0.24 -10.34 -10.30
N THR A 99 -0.68 -10.02 -9.09
CA THR A 99 -2.07 -9.65 -8.79
C THR A 99 -2.05 -8.38 -7.97
N ASP A 100 -3.04 -7.49 -8.12
CA ASP A 100 -3.18 -6.29 -7.32
C ASP A 100 -4.07 -6.51 -6.09
N LYS A 101 -4.99 -7.46 -6.12
CA LYS A 101 -5.91 -7.78 -5.02
C LYS A 101 -5.37 -8.89 -4.09
N PRO A 102 -5.73 -8.88 -2.80
CA PRO A 102 -5.44 -10.00 -1.91
C PRO A 102 -6.28 -11.22 -2.27
N LEU A 103 -5.97 -12.36 -1.64
CA LEU A 103 -6.78 -13.56 -1.78
C LEU A 103 -8.20 -13.31 -1.24
N PRO A 104 -9.25 -13.66 -2.00
CA PRO A 104 -10.61 -13.51 -1.52
C PRO A 104 -10.88 -14.48 -0.36
N LEU A 105 -11.50 -13.95 0.70
CA LEU A 105 -11.92 -14.71 1.88
C LEU A 105 -13.43 -14.97 1.84
N GLY A 106 -13.83 -16.17 2.28
CA GLY A 106 -15.23 -16.61 2.36
C GLY A 106 -15.56 -17.70 1.33
N LYS A 107 -16.47 -18.62 1.72
CA LYS A 107 -16.87 -19.77 0.89
C LYS A 107 -17.49 -19.32 -0.43
N ASP A 108 -18.32 -18.28 -0.38
CA ASP A 108 -19.07 -17.76 -1.53
C ASP A 108 -18.16 -17.21 -2.64
N LYS A 109 -16.92 -16.81 -2.29
CA LYS A 109 -15.97 -16.22 -3.25
C LYS A 109 -15.03 -17.25 -3.87
N ILE A 110 -15.09 -18.52 -3.45
CA ILE A 110 -14.20 -19.57 -3.96
C ILE A 110 -14.48 -19.82 -5.45
N GLU A 111 -15.75 -19.97 -5.84
CA GLU A 111 -16.12 -20.23 -7.23
C GLU A 111 -15.68 -19.08 -8.14
N ALA A 112 -15.92 -17.84 -7.71
CA ALA A 112 -15.46 -16.66 -8.42
C ALA A 112 -13.94 -16.61 -8.56
N ALA A 113 -13.19 -16.98 -7.51
CA ALA A 113 -11.73 -17.02 -7.53
C ALA A 113 -11.19 -18.10 -8.48
N VAL A 114 -11.79 -19.29 -8.46
CA VAL A 114 -11.44 -20.40 -9.38
C VAL A 114 -11.72 -19.98 -10.82
N LYS A 115 -12.88 -19.38 -11.10
CA LYS A 115 -13.23 -18.86 -12.42
C LYS A 115 -12.29 -17.74 -12.88
N ALA A 116 -11.88 -16.86 -11.97
CA ALA A 116 -10.88 -15.82 -12.23
C ALA A 116 -9.46 -16.38 -12.44
N GLY A 117 -9.26 -17.70 -12.31
CA GLY A 117 -7.98 -18.34 -12.56
C GLY A 117 -6.96 -18.17 -11.44
N LEU A 118 -7.38 -17.81 -10.20
CA LEU A 118 -6.50 -17.65 -9.03
C LEU A 118 -5.80 -18.95 -8.57
N GLY A 119 -5.95 -20.05 -9.30
CA GLY A 119 -5.23 -21.31 -9.11
C GLY A 119 -4.43 -21.79 -10.33
N ARG A 120 -4.37 -21.01 -11.42
CA ARG A 120 -3.64 -21.39 -12.65
C ARG A 120 -2.13 -21.33 -12.50
N ALA A 121 -1.64 -20.39 -11.67
CA ALA A 121 -0.22 -20.26 -11.38
C ALA A 121 0.24 -21.33 -10.38
N HIS A 122 1.46 -21.85 -10.55
CA HIS A 122 2.03 -22.85 -9.65
C HIS A 122 2.16 -22.35 -8.21
N PHE A 123 2.49 -21.07 -8.04
CA PHE A 123 2.58 -20.45 -6.72
C PHE A 123 1.77 -19.18 -6.65
N ARG A 124 1.08 -19.01 -5.53
CA ARG A 124 0.34 -17.79 -5.19
C ARG A 124 1.28 -16.76 -4.57
N LEU A 125 0.93 -15.49 -4.73
CA LEU A 125 1.56 -14.42 -3.98
C LEU A 125 1.11 -14.46 -2.52
N PRO A 126 2.02 -14.27 -1.56
CA PRO A 126 1.66 -14.19 -0.15
C PRO A 126 0.94 -12.89 0.16
N ASP A 127 0.06 -12.93 1.16
CA ASP A 127 -0.48 -11.76 1.85
C ASP A 127 0.25 -11.59 3.20
N PRO A 128 0.30 -10.38 3.79
CA PRO A 128 1.05 -10.13 5.01
C PRO A 128 0.43 -10.84 6.22
N THR A 129 1.29 -11.38 7.09
CA THR A 129 0.89 -12.03 8.34
C THR A 129 1.22 -11.18 9.57
N SER A 130 2.28 -10.37 9.49
CA SER A 130 2.71 -9.51 10.60
C SER A 130 1.73 -8.34 10.77
N ARG A 131 1.55 -7.88 12.01
CA ARG A 131 0.71 -6.71 12.31
C ARG A 131 1.21 -5.47 11.54
N ASP A 132 2.50 -5.21 11.60
CA ASP A 132 3.10 -4.00 11.03
C ASP A 132 2.97 -3.96 9.50
N ASP A 133 3.20 -5.09 8.82
CA ASP A 133 3.01 -5.15 7.37
C ASP A 133 1.52 -5.01 7.02
N PHE A 134 0.64 -5.66 7.78
CA PHE A 134 -0.80 -5.57 7.54
C PHE A 134 -1.30 -4.12 7.65
N GLU A 135 -0.88 -3.39 8.69
CA GLU A 135 -1.21 -1.97 8.87
C GLU A 135 -0.64 -1.11 7.74
N TYR A 136 0.60 -1.40 7.29
CA TYR A 136 1.24 -0.67 6.20
C TYR A 136 0.45 -0.74 4.88
N TYR A 137 0.05 -1.95 4.44
CA TYR A 137 -0.70 -2.12 3.17
C TYR A 137 -2.20 -1.83 3.29
N ARG A 138 -2.67 -1.58 4.50
CA ARG A 138 -4.04 -1.17 4.80
C ARG A 138 -4.19 0.35 4.83
N ASP A 139 -3.10 1.09 4.97
CA ASP A 139 -3.12 2.55 4.96
C ASP A 139 -3.32 3.12 3.53
N PRO A 140 -4.35 3.94 3.29
CA PRO A 140 -4.50 4.68 2.03
C PRO A 140 -3.33 5.60 1.71
N ALA A 141 -2.60 6.12 2.71
CA ALA A 141 -1.46 7.01 2.51
C ALA A 141 -0.34 6.34 1.70
N HIS A 142 -0.13 5.04 1.88
CA HIS A 142 0.85 4.27 1.12
C HIS A 142 0.30 3.70 -0.19
N ARG A 143 -0.96 3.98 -0.54
CA ARG A 143 -1.68 3.33 -1.66
C ARG A 143 -1.64 1.81 -1.55
N GLY A 144 -1.76 1.33 -0.32
CA GLY A 144 -1.75 -0.08 0.00
C GLY A 144 -2.90 -0.82 -0.67
N TYR A 145 -2.61 -1.99 -1.24
CA TYR A 145 -3.59 -2.79 -1.94
C TYR A 145 -4.75 -3.30 -1.08
N MET A 146 -4.63 -3.22 0.25
CA MET A 146 -5.66 -3.62 1.23
C MET A 146 -6.42 -2.42 1.80
N SER A 147 -6.13 -1.21 1.34
CA SER A 147 -6.74 0.04 1.85
C SER A 147 -8.26 0.08 1.72
N TYR A 148 -8.83 -0.63 0.73
CA TYR A 148 -10.27 -0.73 0.56
C TYR A 148 -10.99 -1.45 1.72
N MET A 149 -10.25 -2.14 2.61
CA MET A 149 -10.81 -2.78 3.81
C MET A 149 -10.99 -1.80 4.98
N VAL A 150 -10.55 -0.55 4.85
CA VAL A 150 -10.70 0.48 5.89
C VAL A 150 -11.87 1.38 5.50
N ALA A 151 -12.84 1.50 6.40
CA ALA A 151 -13.93 2.46 6.22
C ALA A 151 -13.41 3.89 6.34
N ARG A 152 -14.04 4.85 5.65
CA ARG A 152 -13.67 6.27 5.75
C ARG A 152 -13.78 6.73 7.21
N GLY A 153 -12.70 7.30 7.75
CA GLY A 153 -12.61 7.75 9.15
C GLY A 153 -12.13 6.69 10.15
N GLN A 154 -11.91 5.44 9.72
CA GLN A 154 -11.30 4.41 10.55
C GLN A 154 -9.77 4.46 10.46
N SER A 155 -9.10 4.15 11.57
CA SER A 155 -7.64 3.97 11.59
C SER A 155 -7.25 2.72 10.81
N PRO A 156 -6.17 2.76 10.00
CA PRO A 156 -5.58 1.56 9.42
C PRO A 156 -5.08 0.56 10.47
N SER A 157 -4.74 1.05 11.67
CA SER A 157 -4.19 0.23 12.75
C SER A 157 -5.17 -0.85 13.22
N LEU A 158 -4.63 -2.03 13.53
CA LEU A 158 -5.41 -3.14 14.08
C LEU A 158 -5.70 -2.94 15.58
N TYR A 159 -4.96 -2.06 16.25
CA TYR A 159 -5.09 -1.81 17.68
C TYR A 159 -5.58 -0.40 17.97
N PHE A 160 -4.93 0.62 17.40
CA PHE A 160 -5.22 2.01 17.70
C PHE A 160 -6.43 2.49 16.90
N LYS A 161 -7.38 3.15 17.59
CA LYS A 161 -8.55 3.77 16.99
C LYS A 161 -8.36 5.28 16.95
N VAL A 162 -8.95 5.94 15.96
CA VAL A 162 -9.01 7.41 15.94
C VAL A 162 -9.84 7.83 17.16
N PRO A 163 -9.31 8.66 18.07
CA PRO A 163 -10.08 9.17 19.19
C PRO A 163 -11.33 9.87 18.66
N GLY A 164 -12.51 9.42 19.12
CA GLY A 164 -13.75 10.11 18.81
C GLY A 164 -13.78 11.47 19.50
N GLU A 165 -14.50 12.44 18.92
CA GLU A 165 -14.78 13.71 19.57
C GLU A 165 -15.67 13.46 20.79
N GLN A 166 -15.06 13.39 21.98
CA GLN A 166 -15.79 13.30 23.23
C GLN A 166 -16.38 14.68 23.51
N LYS A 167 -17.68 14.85 23.31
CA LYS A 167 -18.38 16.02 23.86
C LYS A 167 -18.29 15.93 25.38
N ILE A 168 -17.45 16.77 25.98
CA ILE A 168 -17.40 16.95 27.43
C ILE A 168 -18.68 17.70 27.82
N THR A 169 -19.76 16.98 28.12
CA THR A 169 -20.89 17.55 28.84
C THR A 169 -20.48 17.72 30.30
N SER A 170 -19.76 18.80 30.61
CA SER A 170 -19.59 19.24 31.98
C SER A 170 -20.88 19.93 32.42
N GLU A 171 -21.80 19.18 33.04
CA GLU A 171 -22.85 19.80 33.86
C GLU A 171 -22.17 20.48 35.04
N ALA A 172 -22.09 21.81 35.00
CA ALA A 172 -21.66 22.60 36.14
C ALA A 172 -22.68 22.41 37.27
N LYS A 173 -22.37 21.56 38.25
CA LYS A 173 -23.12 21.46 39.51
C LYS A 173 -22.97 22.79 40.25
N THR A 174 -23.88 23.73 40.02
CA THR A 174 -24.13 24.84 40.95
C THR A 174 -24.66 24.25 42.26
N THR A 175 -23.77 24.03 43.22
CA THR A 175 -24.16 23.85 44.62
C THR A 175 -24.80 25.16 45.11
N LYS A 176 -26.14 25.20 45.15
CA LYS A 176 -26.85 26.18 45.97
C LYS A 176 -26.49 25.89 47.41
N LYS A 177 -25.75 26.81 48.03
CA LYS A 177 -25.57 26.87 49.48
C LYS A 177 -26.92 27.34 50.04
N GLU A 178 -27.69 26.44 50.64
CA GLU A 178 -28.82 26.87 51.47
C GLU A 178 -28.22 27.54 52.71
N GLU A 179 -28.50 28.83 52.85
CA GLU A 179 -28.27 29.57 54.10
C GLU A 179 -29.25 29.00 55.11
N GLU A 180 -28.77 28.17 56.05
CA GLU A 180 -29.53 27.83 57.25
C GLU A 180 -29.69 29.11 58.07
N GLU A 181 -30.86 29.73 57.98
CA GLU A 181 -31.31 30.75 58.92
C GLU A 181 -31.38 30.13 60.32
N THR A 182 -30.52 30.62 61.21
CA THR A 182 -30.56 30.42 62.66
C THR A 182 -31.92 30.81 63.24
N LEU A 183 -32.45 30.00 64.17
CA LEU A 183 -33.29 30.49 65.29
C LEU A 183 -33.42 29.41 66.40
N TRP A 184 -32.92 29.79 67.59
CA TRP A 184 -32.91 29.14 68.93
C TRP A 184 -31.77 28.16 69.24
#